data_AF-A0A8S0V0V7-F1
#
_entry.id   AF-A0A8S0V0V7-F1
#
_cell.length_a   1.000
_cell.length_b   1.000
_cell.length_c   1.000
_cell.angle_alpha   90.00
_cell.angle_beta   90.00
_cell.angle_gamma   90.00
#
_symmetry.space_group_name_H-M   'P 1'
#
loop_
_entity.id
_entity.type
_entity.pdbx_description
1 polymer ?
#
loop_
_entity_poly.entity_id
_entity_poly.type
_entity_poly.pdbx_seq_one_letter_code
_entity_poly.pdbx_strand_id
1 'polypeptide(L)'
;MAQCRFSLFLLAFFCFFGVLNASPGDSDPIYKTCVEQCEKTGCVGNKCFQHCNFSSDGNPIDGPWYLQEPLYMRWKQWDCRSDCRYECMLSREEERRKLGNKPTKYHGRWPLRRIYGIQEPVSVALSALNLAVQFHGWVSFFILVNYKLPFRPNKSTFYEYTGMWHLYAIFAMNTWFWSAVFHSQDVELTEKLDYSSGVALLGYSLILATIRAFNVRLEAARVMVAAPIIAFTTTHILYLNFYQFDYGKPALYAVSPKYHFMHHY
;
A
#
# COMPACT_ATOMS: atom_id res chain seq x y z
N MET A 1 1.37 20.26 33.96
CA MET A 1 0.15 19.66 33.34
C MET A 1 0.35 19.16 31.91
N ALA A 2 1.12 19.83 31.03
CA ALA A 2 1.34 19.39 29.65
C ALA A 2 2.15 18.07 29.51
N GLN A 3 3.18 17.86 30.35
CA GLN A 3 4.00 16.64 30.33
C GLN A 3 3.22 15.37 30.70
N CYS A 4 2.27 15.46 31.63
CA CYS A 4 1.47 14.32 32.09
C CYS A 4 0.46 13.84 31.02
N ARG A 5 -0.01 14.76 30.16
CA ARG A 5 -0.90 14.45 29.03
C ARG A 5 -0.17 13.76 27.88
N PHE A 6 1.11 14.06 27.68
CA PHE A 6 1.94 13.45 26.63
C PHE A 6 2.24 11.97 26.93
N SER A 7 2.52 11.65 28.19
CA SER A 7 2.77 10.27 28.65
C SER A 7 1.53 9.37 28.57
N LEU A 8 0.33 9.92 28.84
CA LEU A 8 -0.94 9.18 28.71
C LEU A 8 -1.28 8.85 27.25
N PHE A 9 -0.93 9.73 26.30
CA PHE A 9 -1.14 9.49 24.87
C PHE A 9 -0.24 8.38 24.33
N LEU A 10 1.01 8.30 24.81
CA LEU A 10 1.95 7.25 24.45
C LEU A 10 1.56 5.88 25.02
N LEU A 11 1.06 5.83 26.26
CA LEU A 11 0.61 4.59 26.91
C LEU A 11 -0.63 3.98 26.23
N ALA A 12 -1.56 4.82 25.74
CA ALA A 12 -2.74 4.34 25.01
C ALA A 12 -2.40 3.69 23.65
N PHE A 13 -1.25 4.04 23.05
CA PHE A 13 -0.83 3.52 21.75
C PHE A 13 -0.29 2.08 21.80
N PHE A 14 0.13 1.59 22.98
CA PHE A 14 0.78 0.28 23.12
C PHE A 14 -0.18 -0.90 23.41
N CYS A 15 -1.48 -0.67 23.57
CA CYS A 15 -2.43 -1.71 23.99
C CYS A 15 -3.11 -2.50 22.85
N PHE A 16 -2.73 -2.30 21.58
CA PHE A 16 -3.32 -3.01 20.44
C PHE A 16 -2.36 -4.03 19.82
N PHE A 17 -2.06 -5.12 20.53
CA PHE A 17 -1.47 -6.31 19.92
C PHE A 17 -2.51 -7.44 19.94
N GLY A 18 -3.22 -7.58 18.82
CA GLY A 18 -4.16 -8.69 18.60
C GLY A 18 -3.44 -9.96 18.13
N VAL A 19 -4.06 -11.11 18.39
CA VAL A 19 -3.66 -12.40 17.79
C VAL A 19 -4.14 -12.45 16.34
N LEU A 20 -3.29 -12.90 15.44
CA LEU A 20 -3.51 -12.83 14.00
C LEU A 20 -3.60 -14.22 13.40
N ASN A 21 -4.78 -14.51 12.86
CA ASN A 21 -5.07 -15.75 12.15
C ASN A 21 -4.70 -15.62 10.67
N ALA A 22 -4.20 -16.71 10.08
CA ALA A 22 -4.03 -16.80 8.64
C ALA A 22 -5.38 -16.72 7.92
N SER A 23 -5.37 -16.30 6.65
CA SER A 23 -6.61 -16.16 5.88
C SER A 23 -7.29 -17.52 5.69
N PRO A 24 -8.61 -17.65 5.89
CA PRO A 24 -9.31 -18.94 5.76
C PRO A 24 -9.13 -19.60 4.38
N GLY A 25 -9.04 -18.80 3.31
CA GLY A 25 -8.79 -19.29 1.95
C GLY A 25 -7.40 -19.90 1.76
N ASP A 26 -6.39 -19.43 2.50
CA ASP A 26 -5.01 -19.95 2.42
C ASP A 26 -4.87 -21.34 3.01
N SER A 27 -5.86 -21.76 3.80
CA SER A 27 -5.93 -23.08 4.41
C SER A 27 -6.74 -24.07 3.56
N ASP A 28 -7.40 -23.63 2.48
CA ASP A 28 -8.20 -24.50 1.61
C ASP A 28 -7.29 -25.46 0.82
N PRO A 29 -7.41 -26.79 1.02
CA PRO A 29 -6.56 -27.77 0.35
C PRO A 29 -6.76 -27.77 -1.17
N ILE A 30 -7.98 -27.50 -1.67
CA ILE A 30 -8.28 -27.48 -3.11
C ILE A 30 -7.55 -26.31 -3.77
N TYR A 31 -7.53 -25.16 -3.10
CA TYR A 31 -6.78 -23.99 -3.55
C TYR A 31 -5.27 -24.29 -3.64
N LYS A 32 -4.68 -24.88 -2.59
CA LYS A 32 -3.25 -25.23 -2.57
C LYS A 32 -2.88 -26.19 -3.69
N THR A 33 -3.66 -27.25 -3.88
CA THR A 33 -3.42 -28.22 -4.95
C THR A 33 -3.51 -27.57 -6.33
N CYS A 34 -4.47 -26.65 -6.55
CA CYS A 34 -4.56 -25.91 -7.81
C CYS A 34 -3.29 -25.08 -8.08
N VAL A 35 -2.80 -24.35 -7.07
CA VAL A 35 -1.60 -23.51 -7.22
C VAL A 35 -0.37 -24.37 -7.52
N GLU A 36 -0.17 -25.47 -6.78
CA GLU A 36 0.94 -26.41 -7.01
C GLU A 36 0.89 -27.07 -8.39
N GLN A 37 -0.31 -27.39 -8.88
CA GLN A 37 -0.49 -27.94 -10.22
C GLN A 37 -0.19 -26.89 -11.28
N CYS A 38 -0.71 -25.67 -11.12
CA CYS A 38 -0.50 -24.58 -12.07
C CYS A 38 0.98 -24.17 -12.16
N GLU A 39 1.71 -24.14 -11.04
CA GLU A 39 3.17 -23.87 -11.05
C GLU A 39 3.94 -24.94 -11.85
N LYS A 40 3.44 -26.18 -11.94
CA LYS A 40 4.06 -27.27 -12.70
C LYS A 40 3.62 -27.33 -14.16
N THR A 41 2.33 -27.10 -14.44
CA THR A 41 1.74 -27.24 -15.78
C THR A 41 1.68 -25.93 -16.55
N GLY A 42 1.83 -24.80 -15.87
CA GLY A 42 1.61 -23.46 -16.40
C GLY A 42 0.15 -23.15 -16.74
N CYS A 43 -0.81 -23.99 -16.32
CA CYS A 43 -2.21 -23.88 -16.73
C CYS A 43 -3.21 -24.06 -15.57
N VAL A 44 -4.30 -23.29 -15.61
CA VAL A 44 -5.52 -23.47 -14.79
C VAL A 44 -6.70 -23.68 -15.73
N GLY A 45 -7.19 -24.93 -15.83
CA GLY A 45 -8.25 -25.28 -16.76
C GLY A 45 -7.85 -25.00 -18.22
N ASN A 46 -8.57 -24.12 -18.91
CA ASN A 46 -8.29 -23.75 -20.30
C ASN A 46 -7.34 -22.54 -20.46
N LYS A 47 -6.93 -21.91 -19.35
CA LYS A 47 -6.01 -20.76 -19.37
C LYS A 47 -4.60 -21.25 -19.10
N CYS A 48 -3.67 -20.93 -19.99
CA CYS A 48 -2.26 -21.26 -19.85
C CYS A 48 -1.40 -20.00 -19.95
N PHE A 49 -0.34 -19.94 -19.15
CA PHE A 49 0.58 -18.82 -19.06
C PHE A 49 1.90 -19.19 -19.74
N GLN A 50 2.27 -18.48 -20.81
CA GLN A 50 3.49 -18.81 -21.56
C GLN A 50 4.77 -18.60 -20.72
N HIS A 51 4.78 -17.60 -19.84
CA HIS A 51 5.91 -17.32 -18.94
C HIS A 51 6.04 -18.33 -17.78
N CYS A 52 5.05 -19.23 -17.59
CA CYS A 52 5.12 -20.31 -16.61
C CYS A 52 5.76 -21.59 -17.15
N ASN A 53 5.93 -21.72 -18.47
CA ASN A 53 6.54 -22.91 -19.07
C ASN A 53 8.05 -22.87 -18.87
N PHE A 54 8.51 -23.42 -17.74
CA PHE A 54 9.91 -23.73 -17.55
C PHE A 54 10.29 -24.87 -18.51
N SER A 55 11.00 -24.53 -19.59
CA SER A 55 11.74 -25.54 -20.34
C SER A 55 12.73 -26.21 -19.38
N SER A 56 12.81 -27.54 -19.42
CA SER A 56 13.70 -28.36 -18.57
C SER A 56 15.19 -27.99 -18.68
N ASP A 57 15.57 -27.10 -19.60
CA ASP A 57 16.94 -26.71 -19.89
C ASP A 57 17.27 -25.24 -19.55
N GLY A 58 16.42 -24.51 -18.83
CA GLY A 58 16.74 -23.16 -18.35
C GLY A 58 16.91 -22.08 -19.44
N ASN A 59 16.67 -22.41 -20.70
CA ASN A 59 16.59 -21.44 -21.79
C ASN A 59 15.13 -21.09 -22.07
N PRO A 60 14.76 -19.79 -22.13
CA PRO A 60 13.47 -19.38 -22.66
C PRO A 60 13.34 -19.96 -24.08
N ILE A 61 12.20 -20.59 -24.38
CA ILE A 61 11.91 -21.02 -25.75
C ILE A 61 11.93 -19.76 -26.62
N ASP A 62 12.85 -19.73 -27.60
CA ASP A 62 12.96 -18.67 -28.61
C ASP A 62 11.66 -18.59 -29.41
N GLY A 63 10.70 -17.85 -28.85
CA GLY A 63 9.50 -17.42 -29.54
C GLY A 63 9.85 -16.35 -30.57
N PRO A 64 9.08 -16.25 -31.68
CA PRO A 64 9.26 -15.19 -32.66
C PRO A 64 9.39 -13.80 -32.01
N TRP A 65 10.34 -12.99 -32.47
CA TRP A 65 10.72 -11.67 -31.93
C TRP A 65 9.56 -10.67 -31.72
N TYR A 66 8.39 -10.91 -32.31
CA TYR A 66 7.17 -10.11 -32.13
C TYR A 66 6.27 -10.55 -30.96
N LEU A 67 6.58 -11.69 -30.32
CA LEU A 67 5.97 -12.15 -29.06
C LEU A 67 6.75 -11.66 -27.83
N GLN A 68 7.72 -10.77 -28.03
CA GLN A 68 8.44 -10.14 -26.95
C GLN A 68 7.43 -9.38 -26.07
N GLU A 69 7.32 -9.81 -24.82
CA GLU A 69 6.37 -9.26 -23.87
C GLU A 69 6.46 -7.73 -23.89
N PRO A 70 5.33 -7.02 -24.11
CA PRO A 70 5.35 -5.56 -24.16
C PRO A 70 5.97 -5.01 -22.87
N LEU A 71 6.67 -3.88 -22.94
CA LEU A 71 7.41 -3.32 -21.81
C LEU A 71 6.55 -3.13 -20.54
N TYR A 72 5.22 -3.01 -20.68
CA TYR A 72 4.29 -3.00 -19.55
C TYR A 72 4.19 -4.35 -18.81
N MET A 73 4.34 -5.50 -19.47
CA MET A 73 4.40 -6.84 -18.86
C MET A 73 5.73 -7.03 -18.13
N ARG A 74 6.84 -6.58 -18.73
CA ARG A 74 8.17 -6.59 -18.09
C ARG A 74 8.23 -5.68 -16.85
N TRP A 75 7.50 -4.57 -16.86
CA TRP A 75 7.32 -3.70 -15.69
C TRP A 75 6.40 -4.31 -14.63
N LYS A 76 5.47 -5.19 -15.02
CA LYS A 76 4.48 -5.80 -14.12
C LYS A 76 5.02 -6.89 -13.20
N GLN A 77 6.20 -7.48 -13.46
CA GLN A 77 6.81 -8.55 -12.64
C GLN A 77 5.78 -9.58 -12.11
N TRP A 78 4.82 -9.99 -12.95
CA TRP A 78 3.91 -11.05 -12.56
C TRP A 78 4.66 -12.36 -12.67
N ASP A 79 5.10 -12.87 -11.52
CA ASP A 79 5.67 -14.20 -11.44
C ASP A 79 4.60 -15.24 -11.77
N CYS A 80 4.99 -16.34 -12.41
CA CYS A 80 4.09 -17.47 -12.70
C CYS A 80 3.21 -17.86 -11.50
N ARG A 81 3.83 -17.89 -10.31
CA ARG A 81 3.17 -18.15 -9.04
C ARG A 81 2.03 -17.17 -8.73
N SER A 82 2.20 -15.89 -9.03
CA SER A 82 1.20 -14.85 -8.76
C SER A 82 -0.04 -15.01 -9.63
N ASP A 83 0.14 -15.35 -10.91
CA ASP A 83 -0.93 -15.60 -11.86
C ASP A 83 -1.67 -16.91 -11.57
N CYS A 84 -0.94 -17.97 -11.21
CA CYS A 84 -1.51 -19.22 -10.72
C CYS A 84 -2.37 -19.01 -9.46
N ARG A 85 -1.87 -18.25 -8.47
CA ARG A 85 -2.63 -17.91 -7.26
C ARG A 85 -3.92 -17.16 -7.58
N TYR A 86 -3.87 -16.21 -8.50
CA TYR A 86 -5.02 -15.41 -8.90
C TYR A 86 -6.10 -16.25 -9.60
N GLU A 87 -5.75 -17.03 -10.62
CA GLU A 87 -6.74 -17.85 -11.33
C GLU A 87 -7.28 -19.00 -10.47
N CYS A 88 -6.45 -19.64 -9.65
CA CYS A 88 -6.91 -20.67 -8.72
C CYS A 88 -7.88 -20.10 -7.67
N MET A 89 -7.61 -18.90 -7.16
CA MET A 89 -8.52 -18.19 -6.26
C MET A 89 -9.87 -17.93 -6.94
N LEU A 90 -9.87 -17.41 -8.17
CA LEU A 90 -11.11 -17.13 -8.90
C LEU A 90 -11.90 -18.40 -9.23
N SER A 91 -11.22 -19.46 -9.65
CA SER A 91 -11.84 -20.76 -9.92
C SER A 91 -12.51 -21.31 -8.65
N ARG A 92 -11.81 -21.25 -7.52
CA ARG A 92 -12.31 -21.74 -6.24
C ARG A 92 -13.53 -20.95 -5.75
N GLU A 93 -13.51 -19.64 -5.90
CA GLU A 93 -14.61 -18.77 -5.49
C GLU A 93 -15.82 -18.90 -6.40
N GLU A 94 -15.64 -19.24 -7.68
CA GLU A 94 -16.73 -19.61 -8.57
C GLU A 94 -17.44 -20.89 -8.11
N GLU A 95 -16.68 -21.92 -7.69
CA GLU A 95 -17.26 -23.14 -7.11
C GLU A 95 -18.02 -22.86 -5.81
N ARG A 96 -17.41 -22.08 -4.90
CA ARG A 96 -18.03 -21.68 -3.64
C ARG A 96 -19.33 -20.91 -3.88
N ARG A 97 -19.33 -19.99 -4.86
CA ARG A 97 -20.51 -19.23 -5.28
C ARG A 97 -21.63 -20.14 -5.78
N LYS A 98 -21.32 -21.15 -6.61
CA LYS A 98 -22.31 -22.14 -7.08
C LYS A 98 -22.91 -22.96 -5.95
N LEU A 99 -22.14 -23.20 -4.89
CA LEU A 99 -22.59 -23.90 -3.67
C LEU A 99 -23.29 -22.97 -2.67
N GLY A 100 -23.46 -21.68 -2.98
CA GLY A 100 -24.08 -20.70 -2.08
C GLY A 100 -23.21 -20.29 -0.88
N ASN A 101 -21.92 -20.61 -0.90
CA ASN A 101 -20.99 -20.25 0.17
C ASN A 101 -20.62 -18.76 0.09
N LYS A 102 -20.36 -18.16 1.25
CA LYS A 102 -19.84 -16.79 1.35
C LYS A 102 -18.39 -16.72 0.81
N PRO A 103 -18.02 -15.59 0.17
CA PRO A 103 -16.68 -15.42 -0.35
C PRO A 103 -15.64 -15.41 0.76
N THR A 104 -14.47 -15.95 0.47
CA THR A 104 -13.35 -16.00 1.43
C THR A 104 -12.15 -15.21 0.95
N LYS A 105 -11.35 -14.75 1.92
CA LYS A 105 -10.13 -13.99 1.68
C LYS A 105 -8.98 -14.97 1.43
N TYR A 106 -8.11 -14.69 0.46
CA TYR A 106 -6.89 -15.46 0.13
C TYR A 106 -5.70 -14.51 0.17
N HIS A 107 -4.64 -14.87 0.88
CA HIS A 107 -3.40 -14.11 1.04
C HIS A 107 -3.62 -12.66 1.45
N GLY A 108 -4.63 -12.41 2.28
CA GLY A 108 -4.97 -11.05 2.68
C GLY A 108 -5.75 -10.25 1.62
N ARG A 109 -6.26 -10.88 0.56
CA ARG A 109 -6.95 -10.24 -0.57
C ARG A 109 -8.34 -10.85 -0.81
N TRP A 110 -9.28 -10.02 -1.28
CA TRP A 110 -10.59 -10.48 -1.72
C TRP A 110 -10.53 -10.99 -3.16
N PRO A 111 -11.35 -11.97 -3.55
CA PRO A 111 -11.36 -12.55 -4.88
C PRO A 111 -12.08 -11.65 -5.87
N LEU A 112 -11.40 -10.56 -6.26
CA LEU A 112 -11.90 -9.58 -7.23
C LEU A 112 -11.46 -9.95 -8.64
N ARG A 113 -12.39 -9.90 -9.60
CA ARG A 113 -12.06 -10.06 -11.02
C ARG A 113 -11.51 -8.75 -11.55
N ARG A 114 -10.30 -8.81 -12.14
CA ARG A 114 -9.69 -7.69 -12.87
C ARG A 114 -10.55 -7.32 -14.09
N ILE A 115 -10.90 -6.05 -14.22
CA ILE A 115 -11.65 -5.50 -15.38
C ILE A 115 -10.67 -4.64 -16.18
N TYR A 116 -10.46 -4.96 -17.47
CA TYR A 116 -9.47 -4.29 -18.34
C TYR A 116 -8.05 -4.18 -17.73
N GLY A 117 -7.67 -5.16 -16.90
CA GLY A 117 -6.36 -5.17 -16.22
C GLY A 117 -6.27 -4.30 -14.96
N ILE A 118 -7.37 -3.64 -14.55
CA ILE A 118 -7.50 -2.94 -13.26
C ILE A 118 -8.12 -3.88 -12.24
N GLN A 119 -7.50 -4.01 -11.07
CA GLN A 119 -8.01 -4.87 -10.00
C GLN A 119 -9.22 -4.25 -9.29
N GLU A 120 -9.15 -2.96 -8.94
CA GLU A 120 -10.19 -2.28 -8.15
C GLU A 120 -10.60 -0.93 -8.78
N PRO A 121 -11.45 -0.93 -9.82
CA PRO A 121 -11.73 0.30 -10.59
C PRO A 121 -12.39 1.40 -9.76
N VAL A 122 -13.22 1.04 -8.78
CA VAL A 122 -13.87 2.02 -7.88
C VAL A 122 -12.83 2.65 -6.95
N SER A 123 -11.95 1.85 -6.33
CA SER A 123 -10.87 2.35 -5.47
C SER A 123 -9.92 3.26 -6.24
N VAL A 124 -9.54 2.89 -7.47
CA VAL A 124 -8.74 3.74 -8.37
C VAL A 124 -9.41 5.09 -8.61
N ALA A 125 -10.71 5.09 -8.95
CA ALA A 125 -11.45 6.32 -9.20
C ALA A 125 -11.52 7.22 -7.97
N LEU A 126 -11.80 6.65 -6.79
CA LEU A 126 -11.84 7.39 -5.52
C LEU A 126 -10.47 7.95 -5.13
N SER A 127 -9.39 7.20 -5.31
CA SER A 127 -8.03 7.69 -5.05
C SER A 127 -7.63 8.80 -6.03
N ALA A 128 -7.98 8.67 -7.31
CA ALA A 128 -7.74 9.72 -8.32
C ALA A 128 -8.54 11.00 -8.03
N LEU A 129 -9.80 10.87 -7.57
CA LEU A 129 -10.60 12.01 -7.14
C LEU A 129 -9.99 12.69 -5.92
N ASN A 130 -9.55 11.93 -4.91
CA ASN A 130 -8.85 12.49 -3.76
C ASN A 130 -7.58 13.24 -4.17
N LEU A 131 -6.77 12.66 -5.07
CA LEU A 131 -5.59 13.32 -5.63
C LEU A 131 -5.95 14.65 -6.28
N ALA A 132 -7.01 14.68 -7.11
CA ALA A 132 -7.47 15.90 -7.77
C ALA A 132 -7.91 16.97 -6.76
N VAL A 133 -8.65 16.58 -5.71
CA VAL A 133 -9.07 17.50 -4.64
C VAL A 133 -7.87 18.06 -3.88
N GLN A 134 -6.88 17.23 -3.52
CA GLN A 134 -5.66 17.69 -2.83
C GLN A 134 -4.86 18.66 -3.71
N PHE A 135 -4.70 18.35 -5.00
CA PHE A 135 -4.03 19.22 -5.95
C PHE A 135 -4.74 20.57 -6.09
N HIS A 136 -6.06 20.55 -6.29
CA HIS A 136 -6.87 21.76 -6.38
C HIS A 136 -6.79 22.62 -5.10
N GLY A 137 -6.84 21.98 -3.92
CA GLY A 137 -6.69 22.65 -2.63
C GLY A 137 -5.32 23.30 -2.48
N TRP A 138 -4.25 22.61 -2.87
CA TRP A 138 -2.88 23.13 -2.84
C TRP A 138 -2.68 24.33 -3.77
N VAL A 139 -3.18 24.27 -5.00
CA VAL A 139 -3.13 25.39 -5.96
C VAL A 139 -3.91 26.59 -5.43
N SER A 140 -5.11 26.36 -4.90
CA SER A 140 -5.93 27.42 -4.29
C SER A 140 -5.22 28.10 -3.13
N PHE A 141 -4.57 27.33 -2.26
CA PHE A 141 -3.78 27.85 -1.15
C PHE A 141 -2.54 28.61 -1.63
N PHE A 142 -1.83 28.07 -2.62
CA PHE A 142 -0.66 28.72 -3.23
C PHE A 142 -1.03 30.09 -3.81
N ILE A 143 -2.15 30.18 -4.53
CA ILE A 143 -2.65 31.44 -5.09
C ILE A 143 -2.98 32.43 -3.98
N LEU A 144 -3.69 31.98 -2.93
CA LEU A 144 -4.07 32.81 -1.79
C LEU A 144 -2.84 33.45 -1.12
N VAL A 145 -1.82 32.65 -0.83
CA VAL A 145 -0.64 33.13 -0.08
C VAL A 145 0.29 34.01 -0.92
N ASN A 146 0.43 33.74 -2.22
CA ASN A 146 1.37 34.48 -3.07
C ASN A 146 0.75 35.70 -3.78
N TYR A 147 -0.57 35.70 -4.02
CA TYR A 147 -1.20 36.75 -4.85
C TYR A 147 -2.29 37.55 -4.14
N LYS A 148 -2.94 37.01 -3.10
CA LYS A 148 -4.05 37.69 -2.42
C LYS A 148 -3.70 38.28 -1.07
N LEU A 149 -2.75 37.67 -0.35
CA LEU A 149 -2.33 38.14 0.97
C LEU A 149 -1.16 39.13 0.85
N PRO A 150 -1.16 40.23 1.65
CA PRO A 150 -0.06 41.17 1.65
C PRO A 150 1.21 40.51 2.23
N PHE A 151 2.34 40.71 1.57
CA PHE A 151 3.64 40.25 2.06
C PHE A 151 4.05 41.04 3.30
N ARG A 152 4.76 40.39 4.24
CA ARG A 152 5.41 41.12 5.35
C ARG A 152 6.53 42.03 4.78
N PRO A 153 6.94 43.09 5.50
CA PRO A 153 8.01 44.01 5.06
C PRO A 153 9.31 43.31 4.65
N ASN A 154 9.57 42.13 5.22
CA ASN A 154 10.75 41.31 4.94
C ASN A 154 10.54 40.27 3.81
N LYS A 155 9.61 40.48 2.88
CA LYS A 155 9.24 39.56 1.78
C LYS A 155 8.84 38.13 2.21
N SER A 156 8.59 37.89 3.50
CA SER A 156 8.10 36.60 4.00
C SER A 156 6.59 36.51 3.88
N THR A 157 6.09 35.28 3.73
CA THR A 157 4.65 35.00 3.66
C THR A 157 3.96 35.44 4.96
N PHE A 158 2.80 36.08 4.86
CA PHE A 158 2.04 36.54 6.02
C PHE A 158 1.72 35.41 7.01
N TYR A 159 1.49 34.22 6.47
CA TYR A 159 1.21 33.02 7.22
C TYR A 159 2.49 32.22 7.47
N GLU A 160 2.86 32.07 8.75
CA GLU A 160 4.13 31.47 9.17
C GLU A 160 4.23 29.96 8.89
N TYR A 161 3.10 29.28 8.71
CA TYR A 161 3.05 27.84 8.45
C TYR A 161 2.98 27.47 6.96
N THR A 162 3.14 28.44 6.05
CA THR A 162 2.97 28.24 4.61
C THR A 162 3.82 27.08 4.07
N GLY A 163 5.11 27.04 4.42
CA GLY A 163 6.00 25.95 3.98
C GLY A 163 5.54 24.57 4.45
N MET A 164 4.98 24.48 5.66
CA MET A 164 4.48 23.21 6.19
C MET A 164 3.22 22.72 5.44
N TRP A 165 2.34 23.64 5.03
CA TRP A 165 1.17 23.27 4.24
C TRP A 165 1.53 22.84 2.81
N HIS A 166 2.58 23.42 2.22
CA HIS A 166 3.09 22.93 0.94
C HIS A 166 3.67 21.52 1.05
N LEU A 167 4.45 21.25 2.11
CA LEU A 167 4.96 19.90 2.38
C LEU A 167 3.81 18.91 2.63
N TYR A 168 2.79 19.29 3.42
CA TYR A 168 1.60 18.46 3.64
C TYR A 168 0.94 18.06 2.31
N ALA A 169 0.74 19.02 1.41
CA ALA A 169 0.13 18.76 0.11
C ALA A 169 0.97 17.81 -0.75
N ILE A 170 2.31 17.94 -0.73
CA ILE A 170 3.20 17.02 -1.44
C ILE A 170 3.05 15.59 -0.91
N PHE A 171 3.09 15.40 0.41
CA PHE A 171 2.87 14.09 1.02
C PHE A 171 1.48 13.53 0.68
N ALA A 172 0.42 14.35 0.80
CA ALA A 172 -0.94 13.93 0.52
C ALA A 172 -1.10 13.50 -0.95
N MET A 173 -0.63 14.31 -1.89
CA MET A 173 -0.66 13.95 -3.32
C MET A 173 0.16 12.70 -3.61
N ASN A 174 1.32 12.52 -2.96
CA ASN A 174 2.12 11.30 -3.10
C ASN A 174 1.36 10.05 -2.63
N THR A 175 0.66 10.13 -1.48
CA THR A 175 -0.16 9.03 -0.97
C THR A 175 -1.28 8.66 -1.92
N TRP A 176 -2.08 9.63 -2.38
CA TRP A 176 -3.20 9.33 -3.26
C TRP A 176 -2.77 8.85 -4.65
N PHE A 177 -1.61 9.32 -5.13
CA PHE A 177 -0.99 8.80 -6.34
C PHE A 177 -0.62 7.32 -6.19
N TRP A 178 0.12 6.95 -5.15
CA TRP A 178 0.51 5.56 -4.94
C TRP A 178 -0.68 4.65 -4.62
N SER A 179 -1.69 5.15 -3.93
CA SER A 179 -2.96 4.44 -3.73
C SER A 179 -3.67 4.15 -5.05
N ALA A 180 -3.78 5.14 -5.94
CA ALA A 180 -4.38 4.92 -7.26
C ALA A 180 -3.58 3.91 -8.10
N VAL A 181 -2.25 3.96 -8.05
CA VAL A 181 -1.38 3.00 -8.74
C VAL A 181 -1.55 1.59 -8.15
N PHE A 182 -1.55 1.44 -6.82
CA PHE A 182 -1.73 0.16 -6.14
C PHE A 182 -3.08 -0.49 -6.45
N HIS A 183 -4.19 0.26 -6.38
CA HIS A 183 -5.51 -0.27 -6.73
C HIS A 183 -5.66 -0.58 -8.24
N SER A 184 -4.83 0.04 -9.08
CA SER A 184 -4.77 -0.29 -10.50
C SER A 184 -4.03 -1.60 -10.75
N GLN A 185 -2.90 -1.79 -10.07
CA GLN A 185 -2.00 -2.92 -10.22
C GLN A 185 -1.41 -3.30 -8.86
N ASP A 186 -1.94 -4.35 -8.26
CA ASP A 186 -1.54 -4.83 -6.94
C ASP A 186 -0.29 -5.75 -7.07
N VAL A 187 0.89 -5.12 -7.18
CA VAL A 187 2.19 -5.78 -7.14
C VAL A 187 2.95 -5.43 -5.86
N GLU A 188 3.91 -6.26 -5.45
CA GLU A 188 4.63 -6.08 -4.18
C GLU A 188 5.27 -4.69 -4.06
N LEU A 189 5.82 -4.17 -5.15
CA LEU A 189 6.44 -2.83 -5.18
C LEU A 189 5.41 -1.73 -4.93
N THR A 190 4.26 -1.76 -5.62
CA THR A 190 3.22 -0.72 -5.48
C THR A 190 2.53 -0.81 -4.13
N GLU A 191 2.37 -2.02 -3.59
CA GLU A 191 1.88 -2.26 -2.22
C GLU A 191 2.81 -1.59 -1.20
N LYS A 192 4.12 -1.84 -1.31
CA LYS A 192 5.13 -1.22 -0.43
C LYS A 192 5.11 0.30 -0.53
N LEU A 193 5.00 0.85 -1.73
CA LEU A 193 5.01 2.29 -1.95
C LEU A 193 3.73 2.97 -1.43
N ASP A 194 2.56 2.35 -1.62
CA ASP A 194 1.29 2.84 -1.07
C ASP A 194 1.35 2.92 0.45
N TYR A 195 1.70 1.81 1.13
CA TYR A 195 1.83 1.81 2.58
C TYR A 195 2.90 2.78 3.09
N SER A 196 4.06 2.84 2.42
CA SER A 196 5.15 3.75 2.82
C SER A 196 4.71 5.20 2.70
N SER A 197 4.02 5.55 1.62
CA SER A 197 3.51 6.90 1.39
C SER A 197 2.41 7.28 2.39
N GLY A 198 1.51 6.35 2.75
CA GLY A 198 0.48 6.55 3.77
C GLY A 198 1.08 6.78 5.15
N VAL A 199 2.07 5.96 5.55
CA VAL A 199 2.79 6.14 6.83
C VAL A 199 3.55 7.46 6.86
N ALA A 200 4.19 7.85 5.75
CA ALA A 200 4.88 9.14 5.66
C ALA A 200 3.91 10.33 5.84
N LEU A 201 2.73 10.28 5.20
CA LEU A 201 1.69 11.30 5.38
C LEU A 201 1.18 11.36 6.82
N LEU A 202 0.95 10.21 7.47
CA LEU A 202 0.52 10.14 8.87
C LEU A 202 1.57 10.73 9.82
N GLY A 203 2.84 10.34 9.65
CA GLY A 203 3.96 10.87 10.42
C GLY A 203 4.09 12.38 10.25
N TYR A 204 4.01 12.89 9.01
CA TYR A 204 4.04 14.33 8.74
C TYR A 204 2.83 15.07 9.34
N SER A 205 1.64 14.48 9.24
CA SER A 205 0.41 15.04 9.81
C SER A 205 0.50 15.17 11.33
N LEU A 206 1.11 14.19 12.01
CA LEU A 206 1.34 14.25 13.45
C LEU A 206 2.30 15.38 13.83
N ILE A 207 3.37 15.59 13.06
CA ILE A 207 4.30 16.71 13.25
C ILE A 207 3.55 18.04 13.10
N LEU A 208 2.81 18.21 11.99
CA LEU A 208 2.05 19.42 11.70
C LEU A 208 1.01 19.70 12.78
N ALA A 209 0.24 18.69 13.19
CA ALA A 209 -0.77 18.80 14.23
C ALA A 209 -0.16 19.20 15.58
N THR A 210 0.97 18.59 15.96
CA THR A 210 1.66 18.90 17.23
C THR A 210 2.20 20.33 17.24
N ILE A 211 2.92 20.74 16.18
CA ILE A 211 3.47 22.10 16.06
C ILE A 211 2.35 23.14 16.11
N ARG A 212 1.23 22.91 15.42
CA ARG A 212 0.10 23.84 15.40
C ARG A 212 -0.67 23.86 16.72
N ALA A 213 -0.98 22.71 17.30
CA ALA A 213 -1.76 22.61 18.53
C ALA A 213 -1.04 23.27 19.72
N PHE A 214 0.29 23.15 19.78
CA PHE A 214 1.10 23.78 20.83
C PHE A 214 1.69 25.14 20.40
N ASN A 215 1.36 25.64 19.20
CA ASN A 215 1.86 26.89 18.63
C ASN A 215 3.39 27.04 18.80
N VAL A 216 4.14 26.00 18.44
CA VAL A 216 5.60 25.95 18.61
C VAL A 216 6.26 26.88 17.59
N ARG A 217 6.72 28.04 18.05
CA ARG A 217 7.36 29.07 17.21
C ARG A 217 8.87 28.98 17.13
N LEU A 218 9.52 28.47 18.18
CA LEU A 218 10.97 28.33 18.21
C LEU A 218 11.42 27.21 17.28
N GLU A 219 12.32 27.51 16.33
CA GLU A 219 12.79 26.54 15.34
C GLU A 219 13.46 25.32 15.99
N ALA A 220 14.28 25.53 17.02
CA ALA A 220 14.89 24.43 17.77
C ALA A 220 13.84 23.49 18.39
N ALA A 221 12.75 24.03 18.94
CA ALA A 221 11.68 23.22 19.51
C ALA A 221 10.88 22.46 18.43
N ARG A 222 10.71 23.04 17.24
CA ARG A 222 10.10 22.32 16.10
C ARG A 222 10.94 21.12 15.68
N VAL A 223 12.26 21.28 15.63
CA VAL A 223 13.19 20.17 15.33
C VAL A 223 13.13 19.10 16.41
N MET A 224 13.11 19.48 17.69
CA MET A 224 12.98 18.53 18.81
C MET A 224 11.68 17.72 18.76
N VAL A 225 10.58 18.28 18.26
CA VAL A 225 9.31 17.57 18.06
C VAL A 225 9.35 16.69 16.81
N ALA A 226 9.86 17.22 15.69
CA ALA A 226 9.84 16.54 14.41
C ALA A 226 10.81 15.35 14.36
N ALA A 227 12.03 15.50 14.88
CA ALA A 227 13.08 14.49 14.81
C ALA A 227 12.67 13.09 15.32
N PRO A 228 12.08 12.93 16.53
CA PRO A 228 11.67 11.60 17.01
C PRO A 228 10.54 10.99 16.18
N ILE A 229 9.61 11.81 15.67
CA ILE A 229 8.50 11.32 14.83
C ILE A 229 9.04 10.88 13.45
N ILE A 230 9.96 11.66 12.86
CA ILE A 230 10.62 11.28 11.61
C ILE A 230 11.41 9.99 11.79
N ALA A 231 12.19 9.86 12.88
CA ALA A 231 12.94 8.65 13.17
C ALA A 231 12.01 7.43 13.26
N PHE A 232 10.93 7.53 14.04
CA PHE A 232 9.94 6.45 14.16
C PHE A 232 9.29 6.10 12.81
N THR A 233 8.85 7.11 12.06
CA THR A 233 8.19 6.94 10.75
C THR A 233 9.13 6.25 9.77
N THR A 234 10.39 6.68 9.69
CA THR A 234 11.41 6.09 8.83
C THR A 234 11.71 4.65 9.24
N THR A 235 11.92 4.38 10.54
CA THR A 235 12.14 3.01 11.02
C THR A 235 10.95 2.10 10.69
N HIS A 236 9.72 2.60 10.82
CA HIS A 236 8.52 1.84 10.47
C HIS A 236 8.41 1.56 8.97
N ILE A 237 8.71 2.55 8.11
CA ILE A 237 8.77 2.36 6.65
C ILE A 237 9.84 1.32 6.30
N LEU A 238 11.03 1.40 6.89
CA LEU A 238 12.09 0.42 6.67
C LEU A 238 11.66 -0.98 7.10
N TYR A 239 10.98 -1.10 8.25
CA TYR A 239 10.42 -2.36 8.74
C TYR A 239 9.42 -2.96 7.74
N LEU A 240 8.50 -2.16 7.20
CA LEU A 240 7.52 -2.62 6.21
C LEU A 240 8.16 -3.08 4.89
N ASN A 241 9.23 -2.40 4.44
CA ASN A 241 9.86 -2.67 3.14
C ASN A 241 10.85 -3.84 3.16
N PHE A 242 11.69 -3.93 4.20
CA PHE A 242 12.84 -4.83 4.25
C PHE A 242 12.61 -6.08 5.09
N TYR A 243 11.65 -6.07 6.03
CA TYR A 243 11.40 -7.25 6.85
C TYR A 243 10.51 -8.25 6.09
N GLN A 244 11.17 -9.18 5.40
CA GLN A 244 10.56 -10.38 4.83
C GLN A 244 10.33 -11.39 5.96
N PHE A 245 9.08 -11.78 6.18
CA PHE A 245 8.79 -12.99 6.96
C PHE A 245 8.88 -14.17 5.98
N ASP A 246 10.00 -14.89 6.00
CA ASP A 246 10.20 -16.14 5.25
C ASP A 246 9.18 -17.21 5.70
N TYR A 247 8.11 -17.41 4.93
CA TYR A 247 7.20 -18.55 5.09
C TYR A 247 7.69 -19.77 4.31
N GLY A 248 8.90 -20.21 4.63
CA GLY A 248 9.61 -21.28 3.92
C GLY A 248 10.07 -22.44 4.81
N LYS A 249 9.26 -22.89 5.78
CA LYS A 249 9.39 -24.20 6.45
C LYS A 249 8.16 -24.53 7.33
N PRO A 250 7.82 -25.83 7.49
CA PRO A 250 6.51 -26.25 7.97
C PRO A 250 6.38 -26.13 9.50
N ALA A 251 5.18 -25.70 9.91
CA ALA A 251 4.50 -25.95 11.18
C ALA A 251 5.40 -26.07 12.44
N LEU A 252 5.52 -24.98 13.21
CA LEU A 252 5.36 -25.06 14.67
C LEU A 252 5.25 -23.72 15.40
N TYR A 253 5.72 -22.60 14.85
CA TYR A 253 5.59 -21.29 15.53
C TYR A 253 5.52 -20.14 14.50
N ALA A 254 4.77 -19.07 14.82
CA ALA A 254 4.52 -17.81 14.06
C ALA A 254 3.36 -17.88 13.05
N VAL A 255 2.14 -17.38 13.29
CA VAL A 255 1.66 -16.05 13.73
C VAL A 255 2.00 -14.94 12.72
N SER A 256 1.02 -14.65 11.86
CA SER A 256 0.93 -13.45 11.01
C SER A 256 0.97 -12.19 11.86
N PRO A 257 1.58 -11.08 11.45
CA PRO A 257 1.04 -9.76 11.76
C PRO A 257 1.30 -8.82 10.59
N LYS A 258 0.52 -8.89 9.52
CA LYS A 258 0.65 -7.83 8.50
C LYS A 258 -0.58 -6.95 8.29
N TYR A 259 -1.80 -7.43 8.09
CA TYR A 259 -2.85 -6.47 7.65
C TYR A 259 -4.28 -6.75 8.14
N HIS A 260 -4.50 -6.81 9.46
CA HIS A 260 -5.87 -6.84 10.01
C HIS A 260 -6.36 -5.49 10.57
N PHE A 261 -5.50 -4.45 10.65
CA PHE A 261 -5.85 -3.22 11.36
C PHE A 261 -6.30 -2.01 10.52
N MET A 262 -6.36 -2.09 9.19
CA MET A 262 -6.57 -0.87 8.37
C MET A 262 -7.70 -0.92 7.32
N HIS A 263 -8.49 -1.98 7.24
CA HIS A 263 -9.64 -2.07 6.32
C HIS A 263 -11.01 -1.78 6.99
N HIS A 264 -11.00 -1.09 8.14
CA HIS A 264 -12.20 -0.46 8.67
C HIS A 264 -12.21 1.04 8.34
N TYR A 265 -12.23 1.35 7.04
CA TYR A 265 -12.72 2.60 6.47
C TYR A 265 -13.36 2.27 5.13
#